data_AF-A0A7S1EIL3-F1
#
_entry.id   AF-A0A7S1EIL3-F1
#
_cell.length_a   1.000
_cell.length_b   1.000
_cell.length_c   1.000
_cell.angle_alpha   90.00
_cell.angle_beta   90.00
_cell.angle_gamma   90.00
#
_symmetry.space_group_name_H-M   'P 1'
#
loop_
_entity.id
_entity.type
_entity.pdbx_description
1 polymer ?
#
loop_
_entity_poly.entity_id
_entity_poly.type
_entity_poly.pdbx_seq_one_letter_code
_entity_poly.pdbx_strand_id
1 'polypeptide(L)'
;SKDGVTFGQPIFEHQAVQFMLAEMAMQIEAARQLIWHAASLKDAGKPCLKEAAMAKLFASEMAEKVCSQAIQIHGGYGYLSDFPVERIYRDVRVCQIYEGTSEVQKILIGRALA
;
A
#
# COMPACT_ATOMS: atom_id res chain seq x y z
N SER A 1 7.84 6.15 -14.37
CA SER A 1 7.23 5.48 -15.54
C SER A 1 7.11 6.37 -16.77
N LYS A 2 7.80 7.52 -16.85
CA LYS A 2 7.85 8.34 -18.08
C LYS A 2 8.91 7.86 -19.08
N ASP A 3 9.84 7.01 -18.62
CA ASP A 3 11.07 6.72 -19.36
C ASP A 3 11.05 5.39 -20.15
N GLY A 4 9.94 4.64 -20.08
CA GLY A 4 9.76 3.41 -20.85
C GLY A 4 8.87 3.65 -22.07
N VAL A 5 9.31 3.23 -23.26
CA VAL A 5 8.53 3.24 -24.50
C VAL A 5 8.34 1.80 -24.95
N THR A 6 7.10 1.38 -25.17
CA THR A 6 6.77 0.07 -25.73
C THR A 6 5.66 0.23 -26.77
N PHE A 7 5.72 -0.58 -27.83
CA PHE A 7 4.75 -0.50 -28.94
C PHE A 7 4.60 0.93 -29.52
N GLY A 8 5.70 1.70 -29.55
CA GLY A 8 5.73 3.03 -30.15
C GLY A 8 5.17 4.17 -29.29
N GLN A 9 4.77 3.91 -28.04
CA GLN A 9 4.26 4.93 -27.12
C GLN A 9 4.83 4.78 -25.71
N PRO A 10 4.88 5.86 -24.91
CA PRO A 10 5.26 5.78 -23.51
C PRO A 10 4.38 4.77 -22.76
N ILE A 11 4.97 4.02 -21.83
CA ILE A 11 4.25 2.98 -21.07
C ILE A 11 3.02 3.55 -20.34
N PHE A 12 3.09 4.81 -19.92
CA PHE A 12 2.00 5.54 -19.29
C PHE A 12 0.77 5.74 -20.20
N GLU A 13 0.94 5.75 -21.53
CA GLU A 13 -0.17 5.93 -22.48
C GLU A 13 -0.96 4.63 -22.70
N HIS A 14 -0.45 3.48 -22.24
CA HIS A 14 -1.22 2.25 -22.26
C HIS A 14 -2.32 2.30 -21.19
N GLN A 15 -3.59 2.23 -21.59
CA GLN A 15 -4.75 2.34 -20.70
C GLN A 15 -4.69 1.36 -19.52
N ALA A 16 -4.21 0.13 -19.73
CA ALA A 16 -4.03 -0.85 -18.65
C ALA A 16 -3.08 -0.35 -17.55
N VAL A 17 -2.01 0.34 -17.92
CA VAL A 17 -1.08 0.96 -16.96
C VAL A 17 -1.75 2.12 -16.23
N GLN A 18 -2.53 2.95 -16.94
CA GLN A 18 -3.30 4.03 -16.33
C GLN A 18 -4.29 3.51 -15.29
N PHE A 19 -4.98 2.39 -15.57
CA PHE A 19 -5.89 1.76 -14.61
C PHE A 19 -5.15 1.28 -13.37
N MET A 20 -4.02 0.59 -13.53
CA MET A 20 -3.20 0.17 -12.40
C MET A 20 -2.74 1.36 -11.56
N LEU A 21 -2.23 2.43 -12.19
CA LEU A 21 -1.79 3.63 -11.49
C LEU A 21 -2.94 4.35 -10.77
N ALA A 22 -4.13 4.40 -11.39
CA ALA A 22 -5.32 4.98 -10.78
C ALA A 22 -5.76 4.18 -9.53
N GLU A 23 -5.78 2.85 -9.61
CA GLU A 23 -6.09 1.99 -8.46
C GLU A 23 -5.06 2.12 -7.34
N MET A 24 -3.77 2.15 -7.68
CA MET A 24 -2.69 2.35 -6.71
C MET A 24 -2.84 3.70 -6.00
N ALA A 25 -3.09 4.78 -6.75
CA ALA A 25 -3.27 6.12 -6.19
C ALA A 25 -4.49 6.19 -5.25
N MET A 26 -5.62 5.60 -5.65
CA MET A 26 -6.82 5.53 -4.83
C MET A 26 -6.57 4.79 -3.51
N GLN A 27 -5.91 3.63 -3.56
CA GLN A 27 -5.63 2.83 -2.36
C GLN A 27 -4.64 3.55 -1.42
N ILE A 28 -3.63 4.23 -1.96
CA ILE A 28 -2.70 5.05 -1.16
C ILE A 28 -3.46 6.18 -0.46
N GLU A 29 -4.37 6.86 -1.17
CA GLU A 29 -5.17 7.93 -0.57
C GLU A 29 -6.08 7.40 0.54
N ALA A 30 -6.75 6.27 0.32
CA ALA A 30 -7.56 5.63 1.35
C ALA A 30 -6.75 5.28 2.61
N ALA A 31 -5.55 4.70 2.44
CA ALA A 31 -4.68 4.39 3.56
C ALA A 31 -4.22 5.65 4.31
N ARG A 32 -3.89 6.71 3.56
CA ARG A 32 -3.54 8.02 4.14
C ARG A 32 -4.69 8.53 5.01
N GLN A 33 -5.92 8.55 4.50
CA GLN A 33 -7.07 9.02 5.27
C GLN A 33 -7.28 8.23 6.58
N LEU A 34 -7.12 6.89 6.55
CA LEU A 34 -7.21 6.08 7.78
C LEU A 34 -6.13 6.44 8.80
N ILE A 35 -4.89 6.64 8.36
CA ILE A 35 -3.75 7.01 9.22
C ILE A 35 -4.00 8.38 9.86
N TRP A 36 -4.37 9.37 9.06
CA TRP A 36 -4.62 10.74 9.54
C TRP A 36 -5.82 10.80 10.49
N HIS A 37 -6.86 10.01 10.22
CA HIS A 37 -7.99 9.88 11.14
C HIS A 37 -7.55 9.33 12.50
N ALA A 38 -6.83 8.20 12.53
CA ALA A 38 -6.31 7.61 13.76
C ALA A 38 -5.39 8.59 14.53
N ALA A 39 -4.52 9.31 13.81
CA ALA A 39 -3.66 10.34 14.39
C ALA A 39 -4.46 11.48 15.02
N SER A 40 -5.46 12.02 14.31
CA SER A 40 -6.31 13.11 14.82
C SER A 40 -7.07 12.73 16.11
N LEU A 41 -7.52 11.48 16.22
CA LEU A 41 -8.17 10.98 17.43
C LEU A 41 -7.18 10.91 18.60
N LYS A 42 -5.96 10.41 18.34
CA LYS A 42 -4.88 10.35 19.32
C LYS A 42 -4.52 11.73 19.83
N ASP A 43 -4.33 12.70 18.93
CA ASP A 43 -3.99 14.08 19.29
C ASP A 43 -5.10 14.77 20.09
N ALA A 44 -6.36 14.41 19.82
CA ALA A 44 -7.52 14.87 20.59
C ALA A 44 -7.73 14.13 21.93
N GLY A 45 -6.82 13.21 22.31
CA GLY A 45 -6.94 12.39 23.54
C GLY A 45 -8.12 11.41 23.51
N LYS A 46 -8.67 11.11 22.34
CA LYS A 46 -9.80 10.19 22.17
C LYS A 46 -9.30 8.75 22.01
N PRO A 47 -10.10 7.74 22.41
CA PRO A 47 -9.81 6.35 22.08
C PRO A 47 -9.64 6.17 20.57
N CYS A 48 -8.53 5.58 20.15
CA CYS A 48 -8.17 5.42 18.74
C CYS A 48 -7.62 4.04 18.39
N LEU A 49 -7.76 3.05 19.29
CA LEU A 49 -7.15 1.72 19.12
C LEU A 49 -7.72 1.00 17.89
N LYS A 50 -9.03 1.09 17.69
CA LYS A 50 -9.72 0.48 16.54
C LYS A 50 -9.27 1.14 15.24
N GLU A 51 -9.23 2.46 15.19
CA GLU A 51 -8.82 3.23 14.02
C GLU A 51 -7.34 3.00 13.68
N ALA A 52 -6.47 2.93 14.68
CA ALA A 52 -5.06 2.59 14.50
C ALA A 52 -4.89 1.17 13.95
N ALA A 53 -5.65 0.19 14.45
CA ALA A 53 -5.63 -1.18 13.95
C ALA A 53 -6.13 -1.27 12.49
N MET A 54 -7.22 -0.56 12.16
CA MET A 54 -7.74 -0.43 10.79
C MET A 54 -6.70 0.19 9.85
N ALA A 55 -6.06 1.28 10.27
CA ALA A 55 -5.03 1.96 9.50
C ALA A 55 -3.83 1.06 9.23
N LYS A 56 -3.29 0.39 10.25
CA LYS A 56 -2.14 -0.51 10.10
C LYS A 56 -2.47 -1.68 9.18
N LEU A 57 -3.61 -2.34 9.40
CA LEU A 57 -4.05 -3.47 8.58
C LEU A 57 -4.14 -3.06 7.11
N PHE A 58 -4.94 -2.03 6.82
CA PHE A 58 -5.18 -1.59 5.45
C PHE A 58 -3.90 -1.11 4.76
N ALA A 59 -3.11 -0.27 5.43
CA ALA A 59 -1.89 0.28 4.85
C ALA A 59 -0.86 -0.81 4.53
N SER A 60 -0.70 -1.81 5.40
CA SER A 60 0.27 -2.90 5.20
C SER A 60 -0.14 -3.89 4.09
N GLU A 61 -1.44 -4.19 3.95
CA GLU A 61 -1.95 -5.02 2.86
C GLU A 61 -1.90 -4.28 1.52
N MET A 62 -2.32 -3.01 1.50
CA MET A 62 -2.23 -2.14 0.33
C MET A 62 -0.79 -1.96 -0.16
N ALA A 63 0.16 -1.71 0.75
CA ALA A 63 1.54 -1.43 0.38
C ALA A 63 2.18 -2.57 -0.40
N GLU A 64 1.93 -3.82 0.01
CA GLU A 64 2.39 -5.00 -0.71
C GLU A 64 1.79 -5.07 -2.12
N LYS A 65 0.48 -4.89 -2.23
CA LYS A 65 -0.24 -4.94 -3.51
C LYS A 65 0.27 -3.86 -4.48
N VAL A 66 0.44 -2.64 -3.98
CA VAL A 66 0.98 -1.51 -4.75
C VAL A 66 2.41 -1.80 -5.21
N CYS A 67 3.27 -2.32 -4.34
CA CYS A 67 4.64 -2.65 -4.74
C CYS A 67 4.69 -3.80 -5.77
N SER A 68 3.83 -4.81 -5.62
CA SER A 68 3.67 -5.90 -6.57
C SER A 68 3.21 -5.39 -7.95
N GLN A 69 2.20 -4.51 -7.98
CA GLN A 69 1.75 -3.84 -9.21
C GLN A 69 2.84 -2.95 -9.82
N ALA A 70 3.65 -2.29 -8.98
CA ALA A 70 4.77 -1.49 -9.46
C ALA A 70 5.83 -2.35 -10.16
N ILE A 71 6.14 -3.55 -9.65
CA ILE A 71 7.02 -4.52 -10.35
C ILE A 71 6.43 -4.86 -11.72
N GLN A 72 5.13 -5.17 -11.78
CA GLN A 72 4.44 -5.52 -13.02
C GLN A 72 4.51 -4.39 -14.07
N ILE A 73 4.35 -3.13 -13.66
CA ILE A 73 4.47 -1.96 -14.56
C ILE A 73 5.89 -1.81 -15.11
N HIS A 74 6.92 -2.13 -14.31
CA HIS A 74 8.32 -2.10 -14.75
C HIS A 74 8.73 -3.34 -15.57
N GLY A 75 7.86 -4.36 -15.67
CA GLY A 75 8.15 -5.60 -16.37
C GLY A 75 9.37 -6.32 -15.79
N GLY A 76 10.20 -6.90 -16.66
CA GLY A 76 11.41 -7.62 -16.23
C GLY A 76 12.39 -6.75 -15.42
N TYR A 77 12.49 -5.45 -15.74
CA TYR A 77 13.33 -4.51 -14.98
C TYR A 77 12.86 -4.34 -13.54
N GLY A 78 11.56 -4.48 -13.28
CA GLY A 78 11.03 -4.40 -11.93
C GLY A 78 11.48 -5.55 -11.03
N TYR A 79 11.98 -6.64 -11.60
CA TYR A 79 12.49 -7.80 -10.87
C TYR A 79 14.01 -7.76 -10.65
N LEU A 80 14.72 -6.87 -11.35
CA LEU A 80 16.17 -6.74 -11.25
C LEU A 80 16.56 -5.87 -10.05
N SER A 81 17.62 -6.25 -9.36
CA SER A 81 18.17 -5.50 -8.21
C SER A 81 18.74 -4.13 -8.59
N ASP A 82 18.95 -3.88 -9.89
CA ASP A 82 19.38 -2.58 -10.42
C ASP A 82 18.30 -1.50 -10.27
N PHE A 83 17.04 -1.91 -10.07
CA PHE A 83 15.91 -1.01 -9.87
C PHE A 83 15.37 -1.15 -8.43
N PRO A 84 15.01 -0.04 -7.76
CA PRO A 84 14.69 -0.07 -6.34
C PRO A 84 13.38 -0.80 -5.99
N VAL A 85 12.54 -1.10 -6.98
CA VAL A 85 11.16 -1.55 -6.74
C VAL A 85 11.09 -2.97 -6.12
N GLU A 86 11.99 -3.88 -6.49
CA GLU A 86 12.06 -5.22 -5.90
C GLU A 86 12.40 -5.15 -4.40
N ARG A 87 13.33 -4.25 -4.05
CA ARG A 87 13.74 -4.05 -2.66
C ARG A 87 12.59 -3.48 -1.85
N ILE A 88 11.90 -2.47 -2.37
CA ILE A 88 10.75 -1.87 -1.70
C ILE A 88 9.66 -2.93 -1.49
N TYR A 89 9.38 -3.80 -2.47
CA TYR A 89 8.45 -4.90 -2.31
C TYR A 89 8.84 -5.82 -1.15
N ARG A 90 10.11 -6.23 -1.05
CA ARG A 90 10.60 -7.04 0.07
C ARG A 90 10.44 -6.32 1.41
N ASP A 91 10.78 -5.03 1.45
CA ASP A 91 10.73 -4.22 2.66
C ASP A 91 9.29 -4.09 3.19
N VAL A 92 8.29 -3.92 2.31
CA VAL A 92 6.89 -3.77 2.76
C VAL A 92 6.24 -5.08 3.20
N ARG A 93 6.75 -6.25 2.80
CA ARG A 93 6.20 -7.55 3.22
C ARG A 93 6.22 -7.72 4.73
N VAL A 94 7.28 -7.24 5.38
CA VAL A 94 7.43 -7.39 6.84
C VAL A 94 6.34 -6.63 7.59
N CYS A 95 5.79 -5.55 7.03
CA CYS A 95 4.74 -4.72 7.65
C CYS A 95 3.45 -5.48 7.98
N GLN A 96 3.20 -6.63 7.36
CA GLN A 96 2.06 -7.49 7.72
C GLN A 96 2.35 -8.43 8.90
N ILE A 97 3.59 -8.46 9.41
CA ILE A 97 4.08 -9.40 10.41
C ILE A 97 4.45 -8.69 11.72
N TYR A 98 5.29 -7.66 11.67
CA TYR A 98 5.72 -6.93 12.88
C TYR A 98 4.63 -5.94 13.35
N GLU A 99 4.72 -5.50 14.63
CA GLU A 99 3.73 -4.65 15.31
C GLU A 99 2.29 -5.23 15.27
N GLY A 100 2.21 -6.57 15.36
CA GLY A 100 0.97 -7.34 15.30
C GLY A 100 0.57 -7.70 13.88
N THR A 101 0.43 -9.00 13.60
CA THR A 101 0.07 -9.52 12.27
C THR A 101 -1.28 -9.01 11.78
N SER A 102 -1.58 -9.17 10.48
CA SER A 102 -2.91 -8.84 9.94
C SER A 102 -4.05 -9.49 10.75
N GLU A 103 -3.89 -10.73 11.20
CA GLU A 103 -4.86 -11.47 11.99
C GLU A 103 -5.03 -10.85 13.39
N VAL A 104 -3.92 -10.43 14.01
CA VAL A 104 -3.97 -9.72 15.29
C VAL A 104 -4.73 -8.40 15.15
N GLN A 105 -4.49 -7.63 14.08
CA GLN A 105 -5.24 -6.40 13.84
C GLN A 105 -6.74 -6.67 13.66
N LYS A 106 -7.11 -7.73 12.91
CA LYS A 106 -8.51 -8.16 12.76
C LYS A 106 -9.15 -8.51 14.10
N ILE A 107 -8.43 -9.18 15.01
CA ILE A 107 -8.90 -9.48 16.37
C ILE A 107 -9.13 -8.18 17.16
N LEU A 108 -8.21 -7.21 17.10
CA LEU A 108 -8.36 -5.92 17.79
C LEU A 108 -9.59 -5.14 17.28
N ILE A 109 -9.77 -5.12 15.96
CA ILE A 109 -10.95 -4.50 15.33
C ILE A 109 -12.22 -5.20 15.79
N GLY A 110 -12.26 -6.54 15.74
CA GLY A 110 -13.43 -7.33 16.14
C GLY A 110 -13.82 -7.11 17.61
N ARG A 111 -12.84 -7.01 18.51
CA ARG A 111 -13.09 -6.71 19.93
C ARG A 111 -13.68 -5.32 20.16
N ALA A 112 -13.38 -4.36 19.30
CA ALA A 112 -13.89 -2.99 19.43
C ALA A 112 -15.30 -2.81 18.82
N LEU A 113 -15.85 -3.84 18.16
CA LEU A 113 -17.21 -3.85 17.62
C LEU A 113 -18.22 -4.51 18.58
N ALA A 114 -17.75 -5.22 19.59
CA ALA A 114 -18.55 -5.83 20.66
C ALA A 114 -18.73 -4.86 21.82
#